data_AF-A0A820LAI1-F1
#
_entry.id   AF-A0A820LAI1-F1
#
_cell.length_a   1.000
_cell.length_b   1.000
_cell.length_c   1.000
_cell.angle_alpha   90.00
_cell.angle_beta   90.00
_cell.angle_gamma   90.00
#
_symmetry.space_group_name_H-M   'P 1'
#
loop_
_entity.id
_entity.type
_entity.pdbx_description
1 polymer ?
#
loop_
_entity_poly.entity_id
_entity_poly.type
_entity_poly.pdbx_seq_one_letter_code
_entity_poly.pdbx_strand_id
1 'polypeptide(L)'
;TQERFRIRIYDTIYRRYEVPLQVPVVEKKATDTDYEITFSAKPFAILVTRKSTGVVLFDSSIAPLIFADQYMKLSTRLSSPLVYGLGEHRQPLLINVSAEWKRLTFYSRDFPPVENINLYGVHPFHINLERTPDNQTHVHGQFFLNSNAMDIDLQPLPAITYTTIGGIIDLHIFTGPT
;
A
#
# COMPACT_ATOMS: atom_id res chain seq x y z
N THR A 1 -7.69 9.69 11.23
CA THR A 1 -8.23 9.38 12.58
C THR A 1 -7.08 8.94 13.45
N GLN A 2 -7.32 8.52 14.69
CA GLN A 2 -6.28 7.98 15.58
C GLN A 2 -5.54 6.80 14.95
N GLU A 3 -6.29 5.89 14.32
CA GLU A 3 -5.78 4.61 13.78
C GLU A 3 -5.70 4.55 12.25
N ARG A 4 -6.01 5.63 11.54
CA ARG A 4 -6.02 5.66 10.07
C ARG A 4 -5.49 6.97 9.52
N PHE A 5 -4.60 6.88 8.54
CA PHE A 5 -4.16 8.02 7.72
C PHE A 5 -4.38 7.76 6.23
N ARG A 6 -4.40 8.84 5.45
CA ARG A 6 -4.61 8.81 4.00
C ARG A 6 -3.53 9.66 3.32
N ILE A 7 -2.81 9.07 2.38
CA ILE A 7 -1.83 9.76 1.53
C ILE A 7 -2.47 9.93 0.15
N ARG A 8 -2.56 11.18 -0.31
CA ARG A 8 -3.05 11.50 -1.66
C ARG A 8 -1.98 12.27 -2.41
N ILE A 9 -1.61 11.80 -3.59
CA ILE A 9 -0.75 12.50 -4.54
C ILE A 9 -1.53 12.62 -5.84
N TYR A 10 -1.80 13.86 -6.24
CA TYR A 10 -2.64 14.22 -7.37
C TYR A 10 -2.07 15.45 -8.08
N ASP A 11 -2.49 15.67 -9.33
CA ASP A 11 -2.13 16.85 -10.10
C ASP A 11 -2.96 18.06 -9.62
N THR A 12 -2.27 19.17 -9.31
CA THR A 12 -2.89 20.38 -8.76
C THR A 12 -3.44 21.32 -9.83
N ILE A 13 -3.07 21.10 -11.10
CA ILE A 13 -3.48 21.91 -12.26
C ILE A 13 -4.61 21.20 -13.00
N TYR A 14 -4.41 19.91 -13.33
CA TYR A 14 -5.35 19.13 -14.12
C TYR A 14 -6.05 18.08 -13.29
N ARG A 15 -7.38 18.05 -13.35
CA ARG A 15 -8.17 17.01 -12.68
C ARG A 15 -7.92 15.66 -13.34
N ARG A 16 -7.48 14.69 -12.55
CA ARG A 16 -7.31 13.29 -12.97
C ARG A 16 -8.51 12.46 -12.54
N TYR A 17 -8.65 11.27 -13.12
CA TYR A 17 -9.67 10.31 -12.68
C TYR A 17 -9.41 9.89 -11.22
N GLU A 18 -10.47 9.92 -10.41
CA GLU A 18 -10.48 9.41 -9.04
C GLU A 18 -11.59 8.37 -8.93
N VAL A 19 -11.35 7.30 -8.19
CA VAL A 19 -12.32 6.21 -8.04
C VAL A 19 -13.60 6.76 -7.39
N PRO A 20 -14.79 6.60 -8.00
CA PRO A 20 -16.05 7.13 -7.49
C PRO A 20 -16.63 6.24 -6.38
N LEU A 21 -15.79 5.85 -5.41
CA LEU A 21 -16.17 5.05 -4.25
C LEU A 21 -16.34 5.96 -3.04
N GLN A 22 -17.46 5.82 -2.32
CA GLN A 22 -17.65 6.53 -1.07
C GLN A 22 -16.70 5.97 -0.01
N VAL A 23 -15.79 6.81 0.48
CA VAL A 23 -14.93 6.52 1.63
C VAL A 23 -15.31 7.42 2.80
N PRO A 24 -15.12 6.99 4.07
CA PRO A 24 -15.49 7.81 5.21
C PRO A 24 -14.75 9.15 5.21
N VAL A 25 -15.51 10.24 5.15
CA VAL A 25 -14.99 11.61 5.16
C VAL A 25 -14.53 11.96 6.57
N VAL A 26 -13.29 12.42 6.69
CA VAL A 26 -12.70 12.87 7.95
C VAL A 26 -12.54 14.38 7.88
N GLU A 27 -13.41 15.11 8.58
CA GLU A 27 -13.40 16.58 8.58
C GLU A 27 -12.40 17.17 9.56
N LYS A 28 -12.08 16.43 10.65
CA LYS A 28 -11.17 16.88 11.71
C LYS A 28 -10.04 15.88 11.92
N LYS A 29 -8.82 16.40 12.03
CA LYS A 29 -7.64 15.61 12.43
C LYS A 29 -7.83 15.12 13.87
N ALA A 30 -7.43 13.88 14.15
CA ALA A 30 -7.41 13.37 15.51
C ALA A 30 -6.34 14.12 16.34
N THR A 31 -6.64 14.37 17.62
CA THR A 31 -5.72 15.04 18.55
C THR A 31 -4.56 14.15 18.94
N ASP A 32 -4.82 12.85 19.09
CA ASP A 32 -3.81 11.81 19.28
C ASP A 32 -3.90 10.77 18.17
N THR A 33 -2.76 10.23 17.78
CA THR A 33 -2.59 9.29 16.68
C THR A 33 -1.64 8.18 17.09
N ASP A 34 -1.88 6.96 16.63
CA ASP A 34 -1.01 5.83 16.92
C ASP A 34 0.26 5.80 16.04
N TYR A 35 0.33 6.75 15.10
CA TYR A 35 1.40 6.89 14.13
C TYR A 35 1.99 8.31 14.13
N GLU A 36 3.23 8.39 13.65
CA GLU A 36 3.95 9.63 13.37
C GLU A 36 4.32 9.68 11.88
N ILE A 37 4.17 10.86 11.26
CA ILE A 37 4.47 11.07 9.84
C ILE A 37 5.61 12.07 9.73
N THR A 38 6.67 11.68 9.03
CA THR A 38 7.78 12.54 8.66
C THR A 38 7.87 12.66 7.14
N PHE A 39 8.30 13.84 6.69
CA PHE A 39 8.32 14.20 5.27
C PHE A 39 9.69 14.78 4.91
N SER A 40 10.25 14.31 3.81
CA SER A 40 11.44 14.89 3.17
C SER A 40 11.05 15.42 1.80
N ALA A 41 11.43 16.67 1.52
CA ALA A 41 11.17 17.28 0.22
C ALA A 41 12.23 16.91 -0.84
N LYS A 42 13.49 16.70 -0.43
CA LYS A 42 14.63 16.48 -1.33
C LYS A 42 15.67 15.51 -0.71
N PRO A 43 15.77 14.25 -1.19
CA PRO A 43 14.83 13.60 -2.10
C PRO A 43 13.43 13.50 -1.47
N PHE A 44 12.38 13.45 -2.31
CA PHE A 44 11.01 13.27 -1.84
C PHE A 44 10.87 11.92 -1.12
N ALA A 45 10.38 11.93 0.11
CA ALA A 45 10.00 10.71 0.83
C ALA A 45 8.94 11.00 1.90
N ILE A 46 8.08 10.02 2.13
CA ILE A 46 7.14 9.97 3.25
C ILE A 46 7.53 8.76 4.10
N LEU A 47 7.76 8.99 5.38
CA LEU A 47 8.03 7.95 6.36
C LEU A 47 6.97 8.00 7.46
N VAL A 48 6.38 6.86 7.75
CA VAL A 48 5.35 6.69 8.78
C VAL A 48 5.75 5.57 9.71
N THR A 49 5.76 5.87 11.00
CA THR A 49 6.13 4.93 12.06
C THR A 49 4.99 4.77 13.06
N ARG A 50 4.88 3.59 13.67
CA ARG A 50 4.01 3.33 14.81
C ARG A 50 4.64 3.99 16.05
N LYS A 51 3.90 4.83 16.78
CA LYS A 51 4.42 5.53 17.96
C LYS A 51 4.79 4.58 19.10
N SER A 52 4.01 3.52 19.32
CA SER A 52 4.21 2.62 20.46
C SER A 52 5.47 1.76 20.35
N THR A 53 5.89 1.41 19.13
CA THR A 53 6.99 0.45 18.90
C THR A 53 8.14 1.02 18.07
N GLY A 54 7.94 2.14 17.38
CA GLY A 54 8.88 2.70 16.42
C GLY A 54 8.93 1.94 15.08
N VAL A 55 8.10 0.91 14.88
CA VAL A 55 8.09 0.12 13.63
C VAL A 55 7.68 1.00 12.43
N VAL A 56 8.35 0.82 11.30
CA VAL A 56 8.05 1.49 10.04
C VAL A 56 6.81 0.85 9.40
N LEU A 57 5.75 1.65 9.23
CA LEU A 57 4.49 1.24 8.60
C LEU A 57 4.48 1.55 7.10
N PHE A 58 5.16 2.64 6.72
CA PHE A 58 5.28 3.10 5.34
C PHE A 58 6.58 3.90 5.20
N ASP A 59 7.42 3.60 4.22
CA ASP A 59 8.65 4.33 3.92
C ASP A 59 8.89 4.35 2.42
N SER A 60 8.59 5.49 1.79
CA SER A 60 8.76 5.66 0.36
C SER A 60 10.17 6.05 -0.07
N SER A 61 11.16 6.09 0.83
CA SER A 61 12.52 6.53 0.47
C SER A 61 13.30 5.51 -0.36
N ILE A 62 12.76 4.30 -0.55
CA ILE A 62 13.44 3.19 -1.25
C ILE A 62 13.51 3.35 -2.76
N ALA A 63 12.63 4.17 -3.35
CA ALA A 63 12.63 4.46 -4.77
C ALA A 63 12.02 5.85 -5.05
N PRO A 64 12.41 6.51 -6.14
CA PRO A 64 11.76 7.75 -6.55
C PRO A 64 10.28 7.53 -6.86
N LEU A 65 9.45 8.50 -6.47
CA LEU A 65 8.09 8.63 -6.99
C LEU A 65 8.14 8.92 -8.49
N ILE A 66 7.41 8.14 -9.29
CA ILE A 66 7.14 8.46 -10.69
C ILE A 66 5.66 8.82 -10.81
N PHE A 67 5.36 9.98 -11.40
CA PHE A 67 4.00 10.45 -11.58
C PHE A 67 3.81 11.05 -12.97
N ALA A 68 3.39 10.20 -13.92
CA ALA A 68 3.05 10.59 -15.29
C ALA A 68 1.60 10.19 -15.60
N ASP A 69 1.07 10.69 -16.72
CA ASP A 69 -0.34 10.54 -17.07
C ASP A 69 -0.80 9.08 -17.16
N GLN A 70 0.01 8.22 -17.77
CA GLN A 70 -0.29 6.79 -17.92
C GLN A 70 0.76 5.88 -17.26
N TYR A 71 1.49 6.42 -16.29
CA TYR A 71 2.48 5.65 -15.54
C TYR A 71 2.78 6.31 -14.20
N MET A 72 2.28 5.70 -13.11
CA MET A 72 2.61 6.10 -11.75
C MET A 72 3.24 4.93 -11.01
N LYS A 73 4.28 5.23 -10.24
CA LYS A 73 5.02 4.24 -9.45
C LYS A 73 5.30 4.78 -8.06
N LEU A 74 4.91 4.01 -7.05
CA LEU A 74 5.18 4.29 -5.64
C LEU A 74 5.64 3.00 -4.95
N SER A 75 6.80 3.07 -4.31
CA SER A 75 7.36 1.97 -3.54
C SER A 75 7.35 2.31 -2.06
N THR A 76 7.17 1.31 -1.20
CA THR A 76 7.35 1.44 0.25
C THR A 76 8.00 0.19 0.85
N ARG A 77 8.78 0.36 1.91
CA ARG A 77 9.19 -0.78 2.76
C ARG A 77 7.99 -1.43 3.42
N LEU A 78 8.13 -2.72 3.68
CA LEU A 78 7.25 -3.51 4.53
C LEU A 78 7.92 -3.70 5.89
N SER A 79 7.15 -3.79 6.97
CA SER A 79 7.67 -4.02 8.33
C SER A 79 8.16 -5.46 8.52
N SER A 80 7.65 -6.40 7.70
CA SER A 80 8.11 -7.79 7.63
C SER A 80 7.87 -8.40 6.24
N PRO A 81 8.48 -9.55 5.90
CA PRO A 81 8.22 -10.25 4.66
C PRO A 81 6.85 -10.97 4.60
N LEU A 82 6.01 -10.85 5.62
CA LEU A 82 4.76 -11.60 5.75
C LEU A 82 3.58 -10.72 5.37
N VAL A 83 3.01 -10.97 4.19
CA VAL A 83 1.91 -10.18 3.62
C VAL A 83 0.68 -11.05 3.40
N TYR A 84 -0.50 -10.53 3.74
CA TYR A 84 -1.79 -11.15 3.46
C TYR A 84 -2.62 -10.23 2.55
N GLY A 85 -3.47 -10.81 1.70
CA GLY A 85 -4.41 -10.07 0.86
C GLY A 85 -3.98 -9.99 -0.61
N LEU A 86 -4.10 -8.79 -1.19
CA LEU A 86 -3.80 -8.50 -2.60
C LEU A 86 -4.65 -9.32 -3.58
N GLY A 87 -5.99 -9.31 -3.47
CA GLY A 87 -6.85 -10.14 -4.35
C GLY A 87 -7.18 -9.50 -5.70
N GLU A 88 -7.64 -10.24 -6.71
CA GLU A 88 -7.87 -11.69 -6.74
C GLU A 88 -6.74 -12.41 -7.50
N HIS A 89 -6.17 -13.45 -6.88
CA HIS A 89 -5.20 -14.37 -7.49
C HIS A 89 -5.33 -15.76 -6.86
N ARG A 90 -4.69 -16.75 -7.49
CA ARG A 90 -4.52 -18.09 -6.92
C ARG A 90 -3.10 -18.24 -6.38
N GLN A 91 -2.95 -18.18 -5.06
CA GLN A 91 -1.73 -18.55 -4.33
C GLN A 91 -2.08 -18.84 -2.85
N PRO A 92 -1.13 -19.33 -2.01
CA PRO A 92 -1.35 -19.43 -0.57
C PRO A 92 -1.78 -18.10 0.04
N LEU A 93 -2.65 -18.16 1.07
CA LEU A 93 -3.18 -16.96 1.74
C LEU A 93 -2.07 -16.05 2.30
N LEU A 94 -1.01 -16.65 2.84
CA LEU A 94 0.21 -15.95 3.25
C LEU A 94 1.16 -15.83 2.07
N ILE A 95 1.48 -14.59 1.70
CA ILE A 95 2.50 -14.23 0.74
C ILE A 95 3.79 -13.94 1.50
N ASN A 96 4.67 -14.95 1.59
CA ASN A 96 6.02 -14.75 2.13
C ASN A 96 6.95 -14.24 1.03
N VAL A 97 7.50 -13.04 1.22
CA VAL A 97 8.35 -12.35 0.22
C VAL A 97 9.84 -12.43 0.55
N SER A 98 10.24 -13.29 1.51
CA SER A 98 11.63 -13.37 1.98
C SER A 98 12.62 -13.91 0.94
N ALA A 99 12.16 -14.73 -0.01
CA ALA A 99 13.04 -15.50 -0.89
C ALA A 99 13.01 -15.05 -2.35
N GLU A 100 11.86 -14.54 -2.83
CA GLU A 100 11.61 -14.36 -4.26
C GLU A 100 10.85 -13.09 -4.55
N TRP A 101 11.09 -12.53 -5.74
CA TRP A 101 10.27 -11.48 -6.31
C TRP A 101 8.92 -12.03 -6.73
N LYS A 102 7.84 -11.31 -6.43
CA LYS A 102 6.49 -11.66 -6.88
C LYS A 102 5.83 -10.46 -7.54
N ARG A 103 5.25 -10.68 -8.72
CA ARG A 103 4.40 -9.69 -9.40
C ARG A 103 2.97 -10.19 -9.40
N LEU A 104 2.04 -9.33 -9.01
CA LEU A 104 0.61 -9.57 -9.09
C LEU A 104 -0.02 -8.51 -9.99
N THR A 105 -0.67 -8.95 -11.06
CA THR A 105 -1.38 -8.07 -11.99
C THR A 105 -2.83 -7.93 -11.57
N PHE A 106 -3.33 -6.69 -11.56
CA PHE A 106 -4.68 -6.32 -11.15
C PHE A 106 -5.40 -5.68 -12.32
N TYR A 107 -6.25 -6.49 -12.96
CA TYR A 107 -7.16 -6.07 -14.00
C TYR A 107 -8.25 -7.14 -14.12
N SER A 108 -9.51 -6.78 -13.92
CA SER A 108 -10.61 -7.74 -13.92
C SER A 108 -10.68 -8.50 -15.25
N ARG A 109 -10.59 -9.83 -15.18
CA ARG A 109 -10.58 -10.71 -16.33
C ARG A 109 -11.31 -12.01 -16.01
N ASP A 110 -12.20 -12.41 -16.91
CA ASP A 110 -12.81 -13.73 -16.87
C ASP A 110 -11.76 -14.79 -17.26
N PHE A 111 -11.25 -15.49 -16.25
CA PHE A 111 -10.26 -16.55 -16.44
C PHE A 111 -10.32 -17.55 -15.28
N PRO A 112 -10.20 -18.87 -15.53
CA PRO A 112 -10.17 -19.85 -14.46
C PRO A 112 -9.01 -19.58 -13.47
N PRO A 113 -9.19 -19.83 -12.15
CA PRO A 113 -8.14 -19.59 -11.16
C PRO A 113 -6.88 -20.43 -11.43
N VAL A 114 -5.87 -19.79 -12.00
CA VAL A 114 -4.53 -20.33 -12.27
C VAL A 114 -3.52 -19.38 -11.63
N GLU A 115 -2.41 -19.92 -11.14
CA GLU A 115 -1.35 -19.10 -10.54
C GLU A 115 -0.78 -18.11 -11.56
N ASN A 116 -0.28 -16.97 -11.07
CA ASN A 116 0.39 -15.93 -11.87
C ASN A 116 -0.48 -15.29 -12.97
N ILE A 117 -1.81 -15.30 -12.82
CA ILE A 117 -2.76 -14.67 -13.73
C ILE A 117 -3.72 -13.78 -12.93
N ASN A 118 -4.06 -12.61 -13.49
CA ASN A 118 -5.12 -11.74 -12.98
C ASN A 118 -6.50 -12.37 -13.18
N LEU A 119 -7.36 -12.28 -12.17
CA LEU A 119 -8.66 -12.94 -12.14
C LEU A 119 -9.81 -11.91 -12.13
N TYR A 120 -10.97 -12.28 -11.59
CA TYR A 120 -12.23 -11.53 -11.73
C TYR A 120 -12.22 -10.23 -10.93
N GLY A 121 -11.72 -10.27 -9.70
CA GLY A 121 -11.70 -9.15 -8.75
C GLY A 121 -10.39 -8.37 -8.72
N VAL A 122 -10.49 -7.11 -8.29
CA VAL A 122 -9.36 -6.20 -8.04
C VAL A 122 -9.49 -5.63 -6.62
N HIS A 123 -8.62 -6.08 -5.73
CA HIS A 123 -8.57 -5.77 -4.30
C HIS A 123 -7.14 -5.43 -3.88
N PRO A 124 -6.66 -4.21 -4.19
CA PRO A 124 -5.32 -3.72 -3.85
C PRO A 124 -5.23 -3.31 -2.36
N PHE A 125 -5.62 -4.24 -1.48
CA PHE A 125 -5.53 -4.14 -0.03
C PHE A 125 -4.64 -5.26 0.50
N HIS A 126 -3.71 -4.93 1.39
CA HIS A 126 -2.90 -5.93 2.06
C HIS A 126 -2.76 -5.63 3.55
N ILE A 127 -2.49 -6.68 4.32
CA ILE A 127 -2.13 -6.62 5.73
C ILE A 127 -0.69 -7.11 5.85
N ASN A 128 0.13 -6.39 6.60
CA ASN A 128 1.51 -6.77 6.89
C ASN A 128 1.67 -7.01 8.39
N LEU A 129 2.31 -8.13 8.75
CA LEU A 129 2.54 -8.47 10.15
C LEU A 129 3.78 -7.74 10.64
N GLU A 130 3.68 -7.17 11.83
CA GLU A 130 4.79 -6.57 12.54
C GLU A 130 5.23 -7.53 13.63
N ARG A 131 6.50 -7.95 13.59
CA ARG A 131 7.14 -8.61 14.73
C ARG A 131 7.98 -7.59 15.47
N THR A 132 7.57 -7.29 16.69
CA THR A 132 8.31 -6.36 17.55
C THR A 132 9.40 -7.12 18.35
N PRO A 133 10.43 -6.41 18.84
CA PRO A 133 11.50 -7.02 19.65
C PRO A 133 11.00 -7.69 20.93
N ASP A 134 9.87 -7.25 21.49
CA ASP A 134 9.21 -7.80 22.68
C ASP A 134 8.25 -8.97 22.36
N ASN A 135 8.33 -9.53 21.14
CA ASN A 135 7.57 -10.68 20.68
C ASN A 135 6.03 -10.47 20.66
N GLN A 136 5.58 -9.20 20.66
CA GLN A 136 4.22 -8.85 20.33
C GLN A 136 4.01 -8.88 18.82
N THR A 137 2.80 -9.20 18.39
CA THR A 137 2.41 -9.14 16.98
C THR A 137 1.43 -7.99 16.83
N HIS A 138 1.83 -7.00 16.04
CA HIS A 138 0.90 -6.01 15.52
C HIS A 138 0.68 -6.26 14.05
N VAL A 139 -0.34 -5.62 13.49
CA VAL A 139 -0.57 -5.63 12.05
C VAL A 139 -0.93 -4.23 11.60
N HIS A 140 -0.59 -3.91 10.35
CA HIS A 140 -1.12 -2.73 9.69
C HIS A 140 -1.67 -3.12 8.31
N GLY A 141 -2.69 -2.40 7.88
CA GLY A 141 -3.31 -2.58 6.58
C GLY A 141 -3.00 -1.40 5.66
N GLN A 142 -2.80 -1.65 4.37
CA GLN A 142 -2.72 -0.60 3.35
C GLN A 142 -3.68 -0.90 2.21
N PHE A 143 -4.51 0.08 1.86
CA PHE A 143 -5.46 0.03 0.75
C PHE A 143 -5.10 1.09 -0.28
N PHE A 144 -4.83 0.67 -1.51
CA PHE A 144 -4.57 1.56 -2.64
C PHE A 144 -5.84 1.79 -3.46
N LEU A 145 -6.51 2.91 -3.23
CA LEU A 145 -7.75 3.27 -3.92
C LEU A 145 -7.46 3.76 -5.34
N ASN A 146 -7.22 2.82 -6.23
CA ASN A 146 -7.05 3.04 -7.67
C ASN A 146 -7.74 1.90 -8.44
N SER A 147 -8.45 2.21 -9.52
CA SER A 147 -9.21 1.24 -10.32
C SER A 147 -8.69 1.07 -11.74
N ASN A 148 -7.51 1.63 -12.06
CA ASN A 148 -6.84 1.41 -13.34
C ASN A 148 -6.07 0.09 -13.28
N ALA A 149 -5.72 -0.46 -14.45
CA ALA A 149 -4.80 -1.60 -14.49
C ALA A 149 -3.50 -1.27 -13.73
N MET A 150 -3.03 -2.23 -12.95
CA MET A 150 -1.81 -2.07 -12.17
C MET A 150 -1.10 -3.39 -11.96
N ASP A 151 0.21 -3.30 -11.76
CA ASP A 151 1.02 -4.36 -11.20
C ASP A 151 1.45 -3.97 -9.79
N ILE A 152 1.43 -4.95 -8.88
CA ILE A 152 2.01 -4.84 -7.56
C ILE A 152 3.20 -5.80 -7.48
N ASP A 153 4.39 -5.22 -7.32
CA ASP A 153 5.63 -5.95 -7.16
C ASP A 153 6.00 -6.05 -5.67
N LEU A 154 6.28 -7.27 -5.23
CA LEU A 154 6.79 -7.60 -3.92
C LEU A 154 8.23 -8.08 -4.03
N GLN A 155 9.10 -7.66 -3.12
CA GLN A 155 10.52 -7.95 -3.19
C GLN A 155 11.17 -8.32 -1.85
N PRO A 156 12.29 -9.10 -1.87
CA PRO A 156 12.98 -9.56 -0.66
C PRO A 156 13.66 -8.50 0.22
N LEU A 157 13.58 -7.21 -0.13
CA LEU A 157 14.03 -6.10 0.74
C LEU A 157 13.10 -5.86 1.95
N PRO A 158 12.17 -6.79 2.21
CA PRO A 158 10.71 -6.56 2.19
C PRO A 158 10.26 -5.18 1.69
N ALA A 159 9.77 -5.12 0.45
CA ALA A 159 9.10 -3.93 -0.05
C ALA A 159 7.96 -4.28 -1.02
N ILE A 160 7.04 -3.33 -1.16
CA ILE A 160 5.92 -3.38 -2.09
C ILE A 160 5.98 -2.15 -3.00
N THR A 161 5.72 -2.36 -4.28
CA THR A 161 5.70 -1.31 -5.30
C THR A 161 4.40 -1.37 -6.09
N TYR A 162 3.66 -0.28 -6.07
CA TYR A 162 2.46 -0.09 -6.87
C TYR A 162 2.85 0.58 -8.19
N THR A 163 2.54 -0.05 -9.32
CA THR A 163 2.72 0.52 -10.66
C THR A 163 1.36 0.54 -11.36
N THR A 164 0.79 1.71 -11.61
CA THR A 164 -0.54 1.85 -12.24
C THR A 164 -0.51 2.77 -13.45
N ILE A 165 -1.40 2.51 -14.41
CA ILE A 165 -1.44 3.23 -15.69
C ILE A 165 -2.41 4.42 -15.72
N GLY A 166 -2.91 4.88 -14.57
CA GLY A 166 -3.85 6.00 -14.55
C GLY A 166 -4.42 6.32 -13.18
N GLY A 167 -5.20 7.39 -13.12
CA GLY A 167 -5.81 7.88 -11.87
C GLY A 167 -4.85 8.70 -11.02
N ILE A 168 -4.96 8.58 -9.69
CA ILE A 168 -4.10 9.23 -8.71
C ILE A 168 -3.49 8.20 -7.76
N ILE A 169 -2.53 8.62 -6.93
CA ILE A 169 -2.09 7.82 -5.79
C ILE A 169 -2.96 8.17 -4.59
N ASP A 170 -3.76 7.21 -4.12
CA ASP A 170 -4.65 7.38 -2.98
C ASP A 170 -4.54 6.17 -2.04
N LEU A 171 -3.68 6.28 -1.04
CA LEU A 171 -3.40 5.22 -0.08
C LEU A 171 -4.11 5.50 1.24
N HIS A 172 -4.84 4.51 1.74
CA HIS A 172 -5.33 4.49 3.12
C HIS A 172 -4.50 3.48 3.90
N ILE A 173 -3.96 3.91 5.04
CA ILE A 173 -3.18 3.06 5.92
C ILE A 173 -3.89 2.99 7.26
N PHE A 174 -4.03 1.78 7.78
CA PHE A 174 -4.72 1.44 9.01
C PHE A 174 -3.69 0.87 9.97
N THR A 175 -3.54 1.46 11.14
CA THR A 175 -2.50 1.07 12.08
C THR A 175 -2.94 -0.09 12.96
N GLY A 176 -4.21 -0.17 13.40
CA GLY A 176 -4.70 -1.22 14.30
C GLY A 176 -3.82 -1.45 15.56
N PRO A 177 -4.21 -2.35 16.45
CA PRO A 177 -3.22 -3.15 17.16
C PRO A 177 -3.21 -4.62 16.73
N THR A 178 -4.34 -5.12 16.21
CA THR A 178 -4.58 -6.50 15.72
C THR A 178 -5.61 -6.52 14.59
#